data_AF-A0A327IYV8-F1
#
_entry.id   AF-A0A327IYV8-F1
#
_cell.length_a   1.000
_cell.length_b   1.000
_cell.length_c   1.000
_cell.angle_alpha   90.00
_cell.angle_beta   90.00
_cell.angle_gamma   90.00
#
_symmetry.space_group_name_H-M   'P 1'
#
loop_
_entity.id
_entity.type
_entity.pdbx_description
1 polymer ?
#
loop_
_entity_poly.entity_id
_entity_poly.type
_entity_poly.pdbx_seq_one_letter_code
_entity_poly.pdbx_strand_id
1 'polypeptide(L)'
;MLIVTECKYSDNVTIDRNKILIYIVSMDSNIREITNFILKLRSREELMAFLKEMLSESEIATLSKRWRILSMLAEGRTQRDIVKELNVSLCKVTRGSKILKDKNSVITKYFMEDSKNGNTNNHKH
;
A
#
# COMPACT_ATOMS: atom_id res chain seq x y z
N MET A 1 -32.77 -4.66 1.50
CA MET A 1 -31.57 -3.94 1.00
C MET A 1 -30.69 -3.63 2.21
N LEU A 2 -29.81 -4.55 2.59
CA LEU A 2 -28.91 -4.38 3.73
C LEU A 2 -27.83 -3.35 3.35
N ILE A 3 -27.96 -2.14 3.88
CA ILE A 3 -26.87 -1.16 3.91
C ILE A 3 -26.13 -1.41 5.23
N VAL A 4 -25.07 -2.21 5.13
CA VAL A 4 -23.92 -2.21 6.05
C VAL A 4 -22.72 -1.95 5.13
N THR A 5 -21.79 -1.05 5.41
CA THR A 5 -21.20 -0.77 6.72
C THR A 5 -20.64 0.65 6.74
N GLU A 6 -20.71 1.27 7.91
CA GLU A 6 -20.13 2.56 8.24
C GLU A 6 -18.65 2.63 7.85
N CYS A 7 -18.31 3.64 7.04
CA CYS A 7 -16.92 3.95 6.71
C CYS A 7 -16.40 4.95 7.76
N LYS A 8 -15.97 4.43 8.92
CA LYS A 8 -15.11 5.18 9.83
C LYS A 8 -13.68 4.67 9.67
N TYR A 9 -12.92 5.36 8.82
CA TYR A 9 -11.46 5.27 8.82
C TYR A 9 -10.94 6.68 9.14
N SER A 10 -10.93 6.99 10.43
CA SER A 10 -10.13 8.07 10.99
C SER A 10 -9.23 7.42 12.02
N ASP A 11 -7.96 7.31 11.69
CA ASP A 11 -6.87 7.42 12.66
C ASP A 11 -5.63 7.91 11.93
N ASN A 12 -5.24 9.15 12.24
CA ASN A 12 -4.01 9.77 11.80
C ASN A 12 -2.83 9.09 12.52
N VAL A 13 -2.03 8.28 11.80
CA VAL A 13 -0.85 7.63 12.38
C VAL A 13 0.44 8.26 11.87
N THR A 14 0.87 9.35 12.49
CA THR A 14 2.27 9.80 12.50
C THR A 14 3.15 8.69 13.07
N ILE A 15 4.01 8.05 12.26
CA ILE A 15 4.82 6.91 12.71
C ILE A 15 6.01 7.42 13.54
N ASP A 16 5.77 7.56 14.83
CA ASP A 16 6.76 7.68 15.90
C ASP A 16 7.16 6.25 16.37
N ARG A 17 8.43 6.04 16.72
CA ARG A 17 8.91 4.76 17.31
C ARG A 17 8.11 4.39 18.58
N ASN A 18 7.65 5.37 19.35
CA ASN A 18 6.79 5.12 20.51
C ASN A 18 5.36 4.71 20.10
N LYS A 19 4.88 5.17 18.94
CA LYS A 19 3.57 4.77 18.39
C LYS A 19 3.60 3.36 17.80
N ILE A 20 4.74 2.92 17.26
CA ILE A 20 4.99 1.51 16.87
C ILE A 20 4.82 0.58 18.08
N LEU A 21 5.41 0.94 19.22
CA LEU A 21 5.36 0.12 20.44
C LEU A 21 3.90 -0.05 20.93
N ILE A 22 3.12 1.03 20.93
CA ILE A 22 1.69 1.00 21.31
C ILE A 22 0.85 0.22 20.28
N TYR A 23 1.14 0.34 18.98
CA TYR A 23 0.42 -0.39 17.93
C TYR A 23 0.69 -1.89 17.98
N ILE A 24 1.92 -2.32 18.28
CA ILE A 24 2.28 -3.75 18.45
C ILE A 24 1.53 -4.36 19.64
N VAL A 25 1.34 -3.61 20.73
CA VAL A 25 0.60 -4.05 21.92
C VAL A 25 -0.90 -4.23 21.62
N SER A 26 -1.46 -3.48 20.66
CA SER A 26 -2.88 -3.53 20.28
C SER A 26 -3.18 -4.36 19.01
N MET A 27 -2.18 -4.92 18.35
CA MET A 27 -2.35 -5.72 17.12
C MET A 27 -2.81 -7.13 17.47
N ASP A 28 -3.77 -7.67 16.70
CA ASP A 28 -4.18 -9.07 16.76
C ASP A 28 -2.94 -9.98 16.78
N SER A 29 -2.92 -10.95 17.70
CA SER A 29 -1.77 -11.83 17.90
C SER A 29 -1.37 -12.55 16.61
N ASN A 30 -2.34 -12.90 15.77
CA ASN A 30 -2.11 -13.60 14.51
C ASN A 30 -1.45 -12.67 13.48
N ILE A 31 -1.85 -11.39 13.40
CA ILE A 31 -1.22 -10.43 12.48
C ILE A 31 0.23 -10.20 12.85
N ARG A 32 0.55 -10.12 14.15
CA ARG A 32 1.93 -9.99 14.61
C ARG A 32 2.75 -11.24 14.27
N GLU A 33 2.18 -12.44 14.43
CA GLU A 33 2.84 -13.69 14.06
C GLU A 33 3.12 -13.77 12.56
N ILE A 34 2.12 -13.48 11.72
CA ILE A 34 2.26 -13.42 10.26
C ILE A 34 3.34 -12.40 9.86
N THR A 35 3.35 -11.22 10.49
CA THR A 35 4.36 -10.19 10.21
C THR A 35 5.77 -10.69 10.54
N ASN A 36 5.94 -11.32 11.70
CA ASN A 36 7.22 -11.90 12.10
C ASN A 36 7.67 -13.04 11.17
N PHE A 37 6.73 -13.82 10.64
CA PHE A 37 7.02 -14.83 9.62
C PHE A 37 7.49 -14.19 8.32
N ILE A 38 6.77 -13.20 7.79
CA ILE A 38 7.12 -12.48 6.56
C ILE A 38 8.53 -11.87 6.66
N LEU A 39 8.90 -11.32 7.82
CA LEU A 39 10.24 -10.75 8.07
C LEU A 39 11.39 -11.78 8.04
N LYS A 40 11.08 -13.08 8.17
CA LYS A 40 12.10 -14.15 8.11
C LYS A 40 12.37 -14.63 6.69
N LEU A 41 11.46 -14.35 5.74
CA LEU A 41 11.63 -14.72 4.33
C LEU A 41 12.86 -14.01 3.75
N ARG A 42 13.65 -14.73 2.96
CA ARG A 42 14.98 -14.28 2.50
C ARG A 42 15.04 -13.98 1.01
N SER A 43 14.01 -14.36 0.26
CA SER A 43 13.96 -14.21 -1.19
C SER A 43 12.61 -13.68 -1.65
N ARG A 44 12.61 -13.12 -2.87
CA ARG A 44 11.37 -12.68 -3.53
C ARG A 44 10.47 -13.88 -3.81
N GLU A 45 11.06 -14.99 -4.19
CA GLU A 45 10.40 -16.24 -4.55
C GLU A 45 9.64 -16.82 -3.35
N GLU A 46 10.26 -16.83 -2.17
CA GLU A 46 9.61 -17.21 -0.90
C GLU A 46 8.40 -16.33 -0.59
N LEU A 47 8.54 -15.00 -0.70
CA LEU A 47 7.44 -14.08 -0.46
C LEU A 47 6.31 -14.25 -1.48
N MET A 48 6.64 -14.48 -2.74
CA MET A 48 5.65 -14.75 -3.79
C MET A 48 4.91 -16.07 -3.57
N ALA A 49 5.60 -17.12 -3.12
CA ALA A 49 4.98 -18.39 -2.76
C ALA A 49 4.01 -18.20 -1.58
N PHE A 50 4.47 -17.55 -0.51
CA PHE A 50 3.64 -17.22 0.65
C PHE A 50 2.36 -16.48 0.26
N LEU A 51 2.46 -15.44 -0.59
CA LEU A 51 1.28 -14.68 -1.03
C LEU A 51 0.30 -15.54 -1.84
N LYS A 52 0.79 -16.52 -2.61
CA LYS A 52 -0.06 -17.46 -3.38
C LYS A 52 -0.71 -18.52 -2.50
N GLU A 53 -0.08 -18.89 -1.40
CA GLU A 53 -0.63 -19.84 -0.43
C GLU A 53 -1.68 -19.20 0.47
N MET A 54 -1.46 -17.94 0.87
CA MET A 54 -2.33 -17.24 1.82
C MET A 54 -3.50 -16.48 1.20
N LEU A 55 -3.39 -16.09 -0.08
CA LEU A 55 -4.41 -15.32 -0.78
C LEU A 55 -4.99 -16.11 -1.94
N SER A 56 -6.29 -16.00 -2.14
CA SER A 56 -6.92 -16.48 -3.37
C SER A 56 -6.46 -15.67 -4.58
N GLU A 57 -6.58 -16.26 -5.77
CA GLU A 57 -6.29 -15.58 -7.04
C GLU A 57 -7.05 -14.25 -7.17
N SER A 58 -8.30 -14.22 -6.70
CA SER A 58 -9.14 -13.03 -6.74
C SER A 58 -8.64 -11.90 -5.82
N GLU A 59 -8.07 -12.25 -4.67
CA GLU A 59 -7.48 -11.31 -3.72
C GLU A 59 -6.14 -10.78 -4.24
N ILE A 60 -5.31 -11.64 -4.84
CA ILE A 60 -4.07 -11.25 -5.51
C ILE A 60 -4.37 -10.26 -6.65
N ALA A 61 -5.35 -10.58 -7.51
CA ALA A 61 -5.76 -9.68 -8.59
C ALA A 61 -6.27 -8.33 -8.04
N THR A 62 -7.00 -8.35 -6.93
CA THR A 62 -7.48 -7.15 -6.25
C THR A 62 -6.33 -6.31 -5.68
N LEU A 63 -5.37 -6.95 -5.01
CA LEU A 63 -4.19 -6.30 -4.45
C LEU A 63 -3.32 -5.69 -5.56
N SER A 64 -3.09 -6.44 -6.64
CA SER A 64 -2.36 -5.98 -7.82
C SER A 64 -3.01 -4.76 -8.46
N LYS A 65 -4.33 -4.76 -8.65
CA LYS A 65 -5.07 -3.57 -9.16
C LYS A 65 -4.93 -2.37 -8.23
N ARG A 66 -4.98 -2.57 -6.90
CA ARG A 66 -4.77 -1.49 -5.93
C ARG A 66 -3.35 -0.93 -6.01
N TRP A 67 -2.35 -1.79 -6.14
CA TRP A 67 -0.97 -1.38 -6.33
C TRP A 67 -0.81 -0.55 -7.61
N ARG A 68 -1.37 -1.01 -8.74
CA ARG A 68 -1.32 -0.28 -10.01
C ARG A 68 -1.97 1.10 -9.94
N ILE A 69 -3.10 1.24 -9.24
CA ILE A 69 -3.72 2.56 -8.98
C ILE A 69 -2.72 3.49 -8.28
N LEU A 70 -2.05 3.01 -7.22
CA LEU A 70 -1.10 3.81 -6.46
C LEU A 70 0.12 4.18 -7.29
N SER A 71 0.70 3.24 -8.05
CA SER A 71 1.82 3.51 -8.95
C SER A 71 1.49 4.57 -9.99
N MET A 72 0.36 4.43 -10.69
CA MET A 72 -0.05 5.42 -11.70
C MET A 72 -0.32 6.80 -11.11
N LEU A 73 -0.90 6.87 -9.91
CA LEU A 73 -1.07 8.14 -9.20
C LEU A 73 0.27 8.77 -8.83
N ALA A 74 1.24 7.96 -8.39
CA ALA A 74 2.60 8.42 -8.07
C ALA A 74 3.36 8.88 -9.32
N GLU A 75 3.11 8.24 -10.47
CA GLU A 75 3.60 8.65 -11.80
C GLU A 75 2.96 9.97 -12.30
N GLY A 76 2.02 10.56 -11.56
CA GLY A 76 1.34 11.81 -11.94
C GLY A 76 0.19 11.65 -12.93
N ARG A 77 -0.26 10.42 -13.21
CA ARG A 77 -1.40 10.15 -14.11
C ARG A 77 -2.70 10.73 -13.52
N THR A 78 -3.58 11.22 -14.38
CA THR A 78 -4.86 11.77 -13.92
C THR A 78 -5.78 10.66 -13.42
N GLN A 79 -6.61 10.95 -12.42
CA GLN A 79 -7.56 9.95 -11.89
C GLN A 79 -8.54 9.47 -12.96
N ARG A 80 -8.90 10.34 -13.92
CA ARG A 80 -9.78 10.01 -15.04
C ARG A 80 -9.15 8.97 -15.96
N ASP A 81 -7.85 9.10 -16.25
CA ASP A 81 -7.14 8.15 -17.10
C ASP A 81 -7.00 6.80 -16.40
N ILE A 82 -6.71 6.79 -15.10
CA ILE A 82 -6.59 5.57 -14.30
C ILE A 82 -7.92 4.80 -14.25
N VAL A 83 -9.05 5.50 -14.04
CA VAL A 83 -10.39 4.90 -14.06
C VAL A 83 -10.64 4.17 -15.38
N LYS A 84 -10.30 4.82 -16.50
CA LYS A 84 -10.47 4.26 -17.85
C LYS A 84 -9.53 3.08 -18.12
N GLU A 85 -8.25 3.23 -17.84
CA GLU A 85 -7.21 2.23 -18.13
C GLU A 85 -7.41 0.95 -17.31
N LEU A 86 -7.75 1.08 -16.02
CA LEU A 86 -7.89 -0.07 -15.12
C LEU A 86 -9.32 -0.61 -15.01
N ASN A 87 -10.29 0.05 -15.65
CA ASN A 87 -11.72 -0.23 -15.54
C ASN A 87 -12.18 -0.36 -14.08
N VAL A 88 -11.89 0.67 -13.27
CA VAL A 88 -12.21 0.72 -11.83
C VAL A 88 -13.10 1.92 -11.51
N SER A 89 -13.87 1.84 -10.42
CA SER A 89 -14.67 2.98 -9.99
C SER A 89 -13.80 4.15 -9.51
N LEU A 90 -14.26 5.38 -9.76
CA LEU A 90 -13.60 6.61 -9.30
C LEU A 90 -13.34 6.59 -7.78
N CYS A 91 -14.25 6.02 -6.99
CA CYS A 91 -14.09 5.86 -5.55
C CYS A 91 -12.81 5.09 -5.15
N LYS A 92 -12.40 4.07 -5.93
CA LYS A 92 -11.16 3.32 -5.66
C LYS A 92 -9.94 4.20 -5.92
N VAL A 93 -9.97 5.00 -6.98
CA VAL A 93 -8.86 5.90 -7.33
C VAL A 93 -8.75 7.07 -6.35
N THR A 94 -9.87 7.67 -5.94
CA THR A 94 -9.86 8.77 -4.96
C THR A 94 -9.35 8.31 -3.59
N ARG A 95 -9.66 7.08 -3.17
CA ARG A 95 -9.06 6.47 -1.97
C ARG A 95 -7.54 6.32 -2.10
N GLY A 96 -7.04 5.82 -3.23
CA GLY A 96 -5.61 5.74 -3.50
C GLY A 96 -4.93 7.12 -3.45
N SER A 97 -5.57 8.14 -4.02
CA SER A 97 -5.07 9.52 -3.97
C SER A 97 -4.99 10.08 -2.56
N LYS A 98 -5.94 9.73 -1.67
CA LYS A 98 -5.87 10.11 -0.25
C LYS A 98 -4.69 9.46 0.46
N ILE A 99 -4.43 8.18 0.20
CA ILE A 99 -3.28 7.46 0.78
C ILE A 99 -1.98 8.19 0.43
N LEU A 100 -1.77 8.53 -0.85
CA LEU A 100 -0.54 9.19 -1.32
C LEU A 100 -0.38 10.64 -0.84
N LYS A 101 -1.45 11.28 -0.34
CA LYS A 101 -1.38 12.60 0.29
C LYS A 101 -0.94 12.51 1.75
N ASP A 102 -1.14 11.37 2.40
CA ASP A 102 -0.70 11.15 3.77
C ASP A 102 0.80 10.83 3.81
N LYS A 103 1.60 11.81 4.23
CA LYS A 103 3.06 11.70 4.37
C LYS A 103 3.50 10.65 5.40
N ASN A 104 2.61 10.25 6.30
CA ASN A 104 2.94 9.24 7.31
C ASN A 104 2.72 7.81 6.82
N SER A 105 1.94 7.63 5.75
CA SER A 105 1.69 6.34 5.14
C SER A 105 2.98 5.68 4.64
N VAL A 106 3.14 4.40 4.95
CA VAL A 106 4.26 3.57 4.46
C VAL A 106 4.34 3.62 2.93
N ILE A 107 3.18 3.59 2.26
CA ILE A 107 3.08 3.63 0.81
C ILE A 107 3.58 4.96 0.25
N THR A 108 3.18 6.09 0.85
CA THR A 108 3.64 7.41 0.41
C THR A 108 5.15 7.57 0.57
N LYS A 109 5.69 7.11 1.71
CA LYS A 109 7.14 7.16 1.96
C LYS A 109 7.92 6.37 0.91
N TYR A 110 7.46 5.16 0.59
CA TYR A 110 8.04 4.33 -0.47
C TYR A 110 8.13 5.10 -1.80
N PHE A 111 7.03 5.68 -2.29
CA PHE A 111 7.04 6.42 -3.56
C PHE A 111 7.82 7.75 -3.50
N MET A 112 7.91 8.39 -2.34
CA MET A 112 8.73 9.58 -2.13
C MET A 112 10.23 9.28 -2.16
N GLU A 113 10.65 8.14 -1.61
CA GLU A 113 12.04 7.69 -1.61
C GLU A 113 12.50 7.28 -3.02
N ASP A 114 11.64 6.59 -3.77
CA ASP A 114 11.88 6.24 -5.17
C ASP A 114 12.12 7.48 -6.05
N SER A 115 11.37 8.57 -5.82
CA SER A 115 11.51 9.83 -6.57
C SER A 115 12.83 10.56 -6.29
N LYS A 116 13.43 10.37 -5.10
CA LYS A 116 14.70 11.01 -4.73
C LYS A 116 15.92 10.27 -5.29
N ASN A 117 15.86 8.94 -5.36
CA ASN A 117 16.95 8.12 -5.90
C ASN A 117 17.15 8.27 -7.41
N GLY A 118 16.15 8.77 -8.14
CA GLY A 118 16.24 9.07 -9.57
C GLY A 118 16.98 10.36 -9.94
N ASN A 119 17.37 11.21 -8.98
CA ASN A 119 17.93 12.55 -9.26
C ASN A 119 19.45 12.69 -8.98
N THR A 120 20.17 11.58 -8.75
CA THR A 120 21.62 11.59 -8.43
C THR A 120 22.55 11.11 -9.56
N ASN A 121 22.04 10.80 -10.75
CA ASN A 121 22.86 10.31 -11.88
C ASN A 121 22.70 11.16 -13.16
N ASN A 122 22.80 12.49 -13.07
CA ASN A 122 23.01 13.36 -14.24
C ASN A 122 23.89 14.57 -13.89
N HIS A 123 25.16 14.30 -13.58
CA HIS A 123 26.28 15.21 -13.87
C HIS A 123 27.60 14.41 -13.78
N LYS A 124 28.04 13.90 -14.93
CA LYS A 124 29.35 13.30 -15.31
C LYS A 124 29.02 12.49 -16.58
N HIS A 125 29.53 12.75 -17.77
CA HIS A 125 30.76 13.39 -18.19
C HIS A 125 30.53 14.07 -19.54
#